data_AF-A0A935L1C4-F1
#
_entry.id   AF-A0A935L1C4-F1
#
_cell.length_a   1.000
_cell.length_b   1.000
_cell.length_c   1.000
_cell.angle_alpha   90.00
_cell.angle_beta   90.00
_cell.angle_gamma   90.00
#
_symmetry.space_group_name_H-M   'P 1'
#
loop_
_entity.id
_entity.type
_entity.pdbx_description
1 polymer ?
#
loop_
_entity_poly.entity_id
_entity_poly.type
_entity_poly.pdbx_seq_one_letter_code
_entity_poly.pdbx_strand_id
1 'polypeptide(L)'
;MKTLKRTLNINYKYRYKNIIKIGRTHTMDAVPLALGQEFSGYVSQLEHNIQKLEHSLDHLSELPIGGTVVGTGLNAPKTFDVIVCKKIAEFTGLPFKPAKNKFEGISTRDAIVSASGALKSTAVSLFHIANNIRFLASGPRCSIGEINLPANEPGSSMMPGKVNPTQAEALTMVCAQVIGNDVSINIRGMNGYLQLNTIMPMINR
;
A
#
# COMPACT_ATOMS: atom_id res chain seq x y z
N MET A 1 -7.40 2.55 -1.93
CA MET A 1 -6.63 3.79 -1.65
C MET A 1 -7.35 5.08 -2.03
N LYS A 2 -7.69 5.33 -3.31
CA LYS A 2 -8.35 6.58 -3.74
C LYS A 2 -9.66 6.89 -3.00
N THR A 3 -10.50 5.88 -2.76
CA THR A 3 -11.74 6.02 -1.97
C THR A 3 -11.46 6.45 -0.54
N LEU A 4 -10.54 5.78 0.15
CA LEU A 4 -10.14 6.14 1.51
C LEU A 4 -9.62 7.59 1.59
N LYS A 5 -8.74 7.98 0.66
CA LYS A 5 -8.23 9.35 0.56
C LYS A 5 -9.38 10.34 0.40
N ARG A 6 -10.33 10.08 -0.51
CA ARG A 6 -11.50 10.94 -0.72
C ARG A 6 -12.33 11.07 0.56
N THR A 7 -12.59 9.98 1.28
CA THR A 7 -13.34 10.00 2.53
C THR A 7 -12.65 10.85 3.60
N LEU A 8 -11.34 10.65 3.83
CA LEU A 8 -10.58 11.44 4.79
C LEU A 8 -10.50 12.92 4.37
N ASN A 9 -10.37 13.19 3.07
CA ASN A 9 -10.35 14.53 2.50
C ASN A 9 -11.65 15.30 2.76
N ILE A 10 -12.81 14.66 2.55
CA ILE A 10 -14.12 15.26 2.85
C ILE A 10 -14.24 15.55 4.36
N ASN A 11 -13.88 14.58 5.20
CA ASN A 11 -13.98 14.73 6.65
C ASN A 11 -13.09 15.87 7.18
N TYR A 12 -11.82 15.92 6.77
CA TYR A 12 -10.92 16.98 7.27
C TYR A 12 -11.39 18.36 6.79
N LYS A 13 -11.83 18.51 5.53
CA LYS A 13 -12.21 19.81 4.97
C LYS A 13 -13.50 20.36 5.56
N TYR A 14 -14.49 19.50 5.77
CA TYR A 14 -15.86 19.96 6.04
C TYR A 14 -16.37 19.61 7.44
N ARG A 15 -15.84 18.57 8.09
CA ARG A 15 -16.31 18.14 9.41
C ARG A 15 -15.36 18.54 10.54
N TYR A 16 -14.05 18.49 10.31
CA TYR A 16 -13.06 18.63 11.39
C TYR A 16 -12.24 19.91 11.34
N LYS A 17 -12.41 20.74 10.30
CA LYS A 17 -11.60 21.94 10.03
C LYS A 17 -11.54 22.92 11.21
N ASN A 18 -12.64 23.09 11.93
CA ASN A 18 -12.75 24.09 13.00
C ASN A 18 -12.75 23.48 14.41
N ILE A 19 -12.53 22.17 14.54
CA ILE A 19 -12.46 21.50 15.84
C ILE A 19 -11.03 21.64 16.36
N ILE A 20 -10.82 22.49 17.35
CA ILE A 20 -9.51 22.67 17.98
C ILE A 20 -9.29 21.60 19.05
N LYS A 21 -8.11 20.99 19.05
CA LYS A 21 -7.66 19.98 20.02
C LYS A 21 -6.22 20.26 20.45
N ILE A 22 -5.78 19.58 21.50
CA ILE A 22 -4.39 19.63 21.94
C ILE A 22 -3.52 18.75 21.03
N GLY A 23 -2.37 19.28 20.60
CA GLY A 23 -1.33 18.48 19.96
C GLY A 23 -0.60 17.62 21.00
N ARG A 24 -0.05 16.49 20.57
CA ARG A 24 0.81 15.66 21.43
C ARG A 24 2.07 15.25 20.69
N THR A 25 3.23 15.53 21.30
CA THR A 25 4.55 15.05 20.84
C THR A 25 5.19 14.29 21.99
N HIS A 26 5.90 13.19 21.70
CA HIS A 26 6.39 12.27 22.75
C HIS A 26 5.29 11.81 23.73
N THR A 27 4.03 11.75 23.28
CA THR A 27 2.84 11.48 24.11
C THR A 27 2.54 12.50 25.21
N MET A 28 3.22 13.65 25.22
CA MET A 28 2.99 14.76 26.15
C MET A 28 2.15 15.86 25.51
N ASP A 29 1.47 16.68 26.33
CA ASP A 29 0.72 17.84 25.87
C ASP A 29 1.64 18.86 25.17
N ALA A 30 1.18 19.38 24.03
CA ALA A 30 1.91 20.35 23.22
C ALA A 30 1.02 21.56 22.88
N VAL A 31 1.29 22.25 21.77
CA VAL A 31 0.46 23.37 21.31
C VAL A 31 -0.83 22.90 20.60
N PRO A 32 -1.91 23.69 20.61
CA PRO A 32 -3.15 23.34 19.92
C PRO A 32 -3.01 23.26 18.39
N LEU A 33 -3.87 22.45 17.78
CA LEU A 33 -4.11 22.40 16.33
C LEU A 33 -5.57 22.03 16.05
N ALA A 34 -6.04 22.24 14.82
CA ALA A 34 -7.33 21.71 14.40
C ALA A 34 -7.25 20.20 14.10
N LEU A 35 -8.29 19.43 14.46
CA LEU A 35 -8.44 18.03 14.08
C LEU A 35 -8.39 17.84 12.56
N GLY A 36 -8.88 18.82 11.81
CA GLY A 36 -8.73 18.86 10.35
C GLY A 36 -7.28 18.94 9.88
N GLN A 37 -6.39 19.64 10.61
CA GLN A 37 -4.96 19.69 10.28
C GLN A 37 -4.29 18.33 10.54
N GLU A 38 -4.62 17.65 11.64
CA GLU A 38 -4.15 16.29 11.91
C GLU A 38 -4.54 15.32 10.78
N PHE A 39 -5.81 15.33 10.38
CA PHE A 39 -6.30 14.49 9.29
C PHE A 39 -5.75 14.87 7.91
N SER A 40 -5.34 16.13 7.70
CA SER A 40 -4.66 16.55 6.47
C SER A 40 -3.31 15.84 6.29
N GLY A 41 -2.61 15.53 7.38
CA GLY A 41 -1.41 14.71 7.37
C GLY A 41 -1.69 13.30 6.83
N TYR A 42 -2.78 12.67 7.29
CA TYR A 42 -3.20 11.34 6.81
C TYR A 42 -3.54 11.37 5.31
N VAL A 43 -4.25 12.41 4.85
CA VAL A 43 -4.55 12.59 3.42
C VAL A 43 -3.28 12.72 2.59
N SER A 44 -2.30 13.51 3.07
CA SER A 44 -0.99 13.65 2.41
C SER A 44 -0.23 12.32 2.34
N GLN A 45 -0.21 11.53 3.43
CA GLN A 45 0.36 10.18 3.42
C GLN A 45 -0.28 9.30 2.33
N LEU A 46 -1.61 9.34 2.19
CA LEU A 46 -2.31 8.56 1.16
C LEU A 46 -2.02 9.05 -0.26
N GLU A 47 -1.88 10.37 -0.47
CA GLU A 47 -1.52 10.95 -1.77
C GLU A 47 -0.15 10.46 -2.24
N HIS A 48 0.87 10.58 -1.40
CA HIS A 48 2.22 10.14 -1.72
C HIS A 48 2.29 8.63 -1.97
N ASN A 49 1.53 7.83 -1.23
CA ASN A 49 1.48 6.39 -1.47
C ASN A 49 0.77 6.03 -2.77
N ILE A 50 -0.29 6.74 -3.16
CA ILE A 50 -0.93 6.54 -4.46
C ILE A 50 0.06 6.80 -5.59
N GLN A 51 0.83 7.90 -5.52
CA GLN A 51 1.85 8.22 -6.51
C GLN A 51 2.93 7.14 -6.59
N LYS A 52 3.44 6.64 -5.45
CA LYS A 52 4.42 5.54 -5.41
C LYS A 52 3.89 4.27 -6.08
N LEU A 53 2.65 3.91 -5.77
CA LEU A 53 2.00 2.74 -6.36
C LEU A 53 1.83 2.91 -7.88
N GLU A 54 1.35 4.07 -8.33
CA GLU A 54 1.19 4.37 -9.76
C GLU A 54 2.53 4.36 -10.51
N HIS A 55 3.60 4.92 -9.93
CA HIS A 55 4.94 4.84 -10.52
C HIS A 55 5.49 3.42 -10.61
N SER A 56 5.18 2.55 -9.64
CA SER A 56 5.61 1.15 -9.70
C SER A 56 5.02 0.37 -10.87
N LEU A 57 3.86 0.81 -11.39
CA LEU A 57 3.21 0.17 -12.53
C LEU A 57 4.01 0.31 -13.83
N ASP A 58 4.81 1.36 -13.97
CA ASP A 58 5.57 1.57 -15.22
C ASP A 58 6.59 0.44 -15.43
N HIS A 59 7.35 0.08 -14.40
CA HIS A 59 8.30 -1.02 -14.49
C HIS A 59 7.58 -2.38 -14.54
N LEU A 60 6.49 -2.57 -13.80
CA LEU A 60 5.68 -3.80 -13.87
C LEU A 60 5.03 -4.02 -15.24
N SER A 61 4.82 -2.96 -16.02
CA SER A 61 4.24 -3.05 -17.36
C SER A 61 5.22 -3.57 -18.42
N GLU A 62 6.51 -3.65 -18.09
CA GLU A 62 7.56 -4.13 -18.98
C GLU A 62 7.59 -5.68 -19.02
N LEU A 63 7.26 -6.25 -20.18
CA LEU A 63 7.21 -7.70 -20.37
C LEU A 63 8.47 -8.22 -21.07
N PRO A 64 9.22 -9.16 -20.46
CA PRO A 64 10.38 -9.80 -21.08
C PRO A 64 9.99 -10.83 -22.15
N ILE A 65 8.72 -10.90 -22.53
CA ILE A 65 8.22 -11.77 -23.59
C ILE A 65 8.99 -11.56 -24.89
N GLY A 66 9.23 -12.64 -25.62
CA GLY A 66 10.12 -12.64 -26.79
C GLY A 66 11.61 -12.75 -26.45
N GLY A 67 12.04 -12.66 -25.18
CA GLY A 67 13.41 -12.97 -24.76
C GLY A 67 13.74 -14.48 -24.77
N THR A 68 12.71 -15.32 -24.91
CA THR A 68 12.77 -16.79 -24.92
C THR A 68 13.49 -17.37 -23.69
N VAL A 69 14.59 -18.10 -23.87
CA VAL A 69 15.21 -18.87 -22.77
C VAL A 69 16.08 -17.98 -21.88
N VAL A 70 16.91 -17.14 -22.49
CA VAL A 70 17.97 -16.39 -21.78
C VAL A 70 17.99 -14.89 -22.10
N GLY A 71 17.04 -14.39 -22.88
CA GLY A 71 16.93 -12.96 -23.26
C GLY A 71 17.36 -12.64 -24.69
N THR A 72 17.98 -13.57 -25.42
CA THR A 72 18.47 -13.35 -26.78
C THR A 72 17.37 -13.29 -27.83
N GLY A 73 16.18 -13.82 -27.53
CA GLY A 73 15.10 -13.97 -28.50
C GLY A 73 15.34 -15.05 -29.55
N LEU A 74 16.26 -15.99 -29.28
CA LEU A 74 16.44 -17.17 -30.12
C LEU A 74 15.10 -17.88 -30.30
N ASN A 75 14.74 -18.18 -31.55
CA ASN A 75 13.47 -18.78 -31.98
C ASN A 75 12.22 -17.90 -31.81
N ALA A 76 12.34 -16.62 -31.45
CA ALA A 76 11.23 -15.68 -31.54
C ALA A 76 11.20 -15.01 -32.93
N PRO A 77 10.03 -14.96 -33.61
CA PRO A 77 9.88 -14.17 -34.83
C PRO A 77 10.23 -12.69 -34.57
N LYS A 78 10.74 -12.01 -35.61
CA LYS A 78 10.93 -10.55 -35.54
C LYS A 78 9.61 -9.89 -35.14
N THR A 79 9.66 -8.89 -34.27
CA THR A 79 8.50 -8.12 -33.76
C THR A 79 7.51 -8.88 -32.86
N PHE A 80 7.80 -10.13 -32.51
CA PHE A 80 6.92 -10.96 -31.67
C PHE A 80 6.53 -10.27 -30.35
N ASP A 81 7.49 -9.68 -29.64
CA ASP A 81 7.25 -9.03 -28.35
C ASP A 81 6.33 -7.80 -28.46
N VAL A 82 6.53 -6.96 -29.48
CA VAL A 82 5.69 -5.79 -29.77
C VAL A 82 4.25 -6.23 -30.05
N ILE A 83 4.05 -7.25 -30.89
CA ILE A 83 2.73 -7.75 -31.27
C ILE A 83 2.02 -8.33 -30.05
N VAL A 84 2.70 -9.16 -29.26
CA VAL A 84 2.10 -9.80 -28.09
C VAL A 84 1.78 -8.77 -27.00
N CYS A 85 2.68 -7.84 -26.69
CA CYS A 85 2.40 -6.78 -25.72
C CYS A 85 1.21 -5.93 -26.16
N LYS A 86 1.11 -5.57 -27.45
CA LYS A 86 -0.04 -4.85 -28.00
C LYS A 86 -1.34 -5.65 -27.80
N LYS A 87 -1.33 -6.96 -28.06
CA LYS A 87 -2.52 -7.81 -27.85
C LYS A 87 -2.92 -7.93 -26.39
N ILE A 88 -1.95 -8.05 -25.47
CA ILE A 88 -2.21 -8.06 -24.04
C ILE A 88 -2.78 -6.71 -23.60
N ALA A 89 -2.22 -5.61 -24.09
CA ALA A 89 -2.72 -4.26 -23.79
C ALA A 89 -4.15 -4.04 -24.30
N GLU A 90 -4.45 -4.46 -25.53
CA GLU A 90 -5.81 -4.44 -26.11
C GLU A 90 -6.79 -5.27 -25.26
N PHE A 91 -6.39 -6.46 -24.82
CA PHE A 91 -7.24 -7.36 -24.04
C PHE A 91 -7.50 -6.88 -22.61
N THR A 92 -6.49 -6.32 -21.95
CA THR A 92 -6.55 -5.93 -20.54
C THR A 92 -6.94 -4.46 -20.33
N GLY A 93 -6.80 -3.62 -21.36
CA GLY A 93 -6.90 -2.17 -21.24
C GLY A 93 -5.75 -1.53 -20.45
N LEU A 94 -4.66 -2.27 -20.19
CA LEU A 94 -3.49 -1.80 -19.44
C LEU A 94 -2.29 -1.56 -20.37
N PRO A 95 -1.39 -0.61 -20.05
CA PRO A 95 -0.33 -0.16 -20.95
C PRO A 95 0.89 -1.10 -20.96
N PHE A 96 0.70 -2.41 -21.18
CA PHE A 96 1.79 -3.36 -21.27
C PHE A 96 2.69 -3.08 -22.48
N LYS A 97 4.00 -3.16 -22.25
CA LYS A 97 5.02 -2.83 -23.25
C LYS A 97 6.17 -3.83 -23.22
N PRO A 98 6.89 -4.04 -24.33
CA PRO A 98 8.08 -4.89 -24.30
C PRO A 98 9.12 -4.32 -23.33
N ALA A 99 9.71 -5.18 -22.50
CA ALA A 99 10.82 -4.77 -21.63
C ALA A 99 11.99 -4.25 -22.45
N LYS A 100 12.61 -3.16 -21.96
CA LYS A 100 13.76 -2.52 -22.62
C LYS A 100 14.97 -3.46 -22.73
N ASN A 101 15.15 -4.31 -21.73
CA ASN A 101 16.19 -5.32 -21.69
C ASN A 101 15.58 -6.66 -21.26
N LYS A 102 15.62 -7.66 -22.15
CA LYS A 102 15.04 -8.98 -21.86
C LYS A 102 15.88 -9.79 -20.88
N PHE A 103 17.19 -9.54 -20.81
CA PHE A 103 18.06 -10.24 -19.87
C PHE A 103 17.69 -9.89 -18.44
N GLU A 104 17.56 -8.59 -18.13
CA GLU A 104 17.12 -8.12 -16.81
C GLU A 104 15.74 -8.70 -16.45
N GLY A 105 14.75 -8.54 -17.33
CA GLY A 105 13.39 -9.00 -17.02
C GLY A 105 13.27 -10.53 -16.86
N ILE A 106 14.26 -11.33 -17.26
CA ILE A 106 14.31 -12.78 -17.03
C ILE A 106 15.17 -13.11 -15.80
N SER A 107 16.35 -12.50 -15.67
CA SER A 107 17.35 -12.84 -14.66
C SER A 107 17.04 -12.25 -13.28
N THR A 108 16.29 -11.16 -13.20
CA THR A 108 15.92 -10.48 -11.95
C THR A 108 14.40 -10.30 -11.82
N ARG A 109 13.98 -9.76 -10.67
CA ARG A 109 12.58 -9.45 -10.37
C ARG A 109 12.45 -8.06 -9.73
N ASP A 110 13.26 -7.13 -10.20
CA ASP A 110 13.42 -5.81 -9.58
C ASP A 110 12.16 -4.96 -9.67
N ALA A 111 11.39 -5.10 -10.76
CA ALA A 111 10.06 -4.50 -10.89
C ALA A 111 9.12 -4.90 -9.75
N ILE A 112 9.13 -6.19 -9.38
CA ILE A 112 8.28 -6.75 -8.33
C ILE A 112 8.78 -6.32 -6.95
N VAL A 113 10.09 -6.35 -6.72
CA VAL A 113 10.70 -5.86 -5.47
C VAL A 113 10.36 -4.38 -5.25
N SER A 114 10.47 -3.55 -6.28
CA SER A 114 10.11 -2.13 -6.21
C SER A 114 8.62 -1.92 -5.89
N ALA A 115 7.73 -2.66 -6.56
CA ALA A 115 6.30 -2.62 -6.28
C ALA A 115 5.95 -3.07 -4.86
N SER A 116 6.61 -4.12 -4.36
CA SER A 116 6.49 -4.57 -2.97
C SER A 116 6.93 -3.47 -1.99
N GLY A 117 8.02 -2.76 -2.29
CA GLY A 117 8.46 -1.61 -1.51
C GLY A 117 7.42 -0.49 -1.43
N ALA A 118 6.72 -0.21 -2.53
CA ALA A 118 5.60 0.75 -2.55
C ALA A 118 4.41 0.28 -1.69
N LEU A 119 4.08 -1.02 -1.72
CA LEU A 119 3.07 -1.62 -0.87
C LEU A 119 3.46 -1.56 0.61
N LYS A 120 4.71 -1.86 0.97
CA LYS A 120 5.24 -1.71 2.33
C LYS A 120 5.12 -0.26 2.81
N SER A 121 5.55 0.72 2.02
CA SER A 121 5.41 2.15 2.36
C SER A 121 3.95 2.52 2.66
N THR A 122 3.03 1.96 1.87
CA THR A 122 1.59 2.12 2.08
C THR A 122 1.14 1.49 3.38
N ALA A 123 1.56 0.26 3.69
CA ALA A 123 1.25 -0.44 4.93
C ALA A 123 1.74 0.33 6.17
N VAL A 124 2.96 0.87 6.14
CA VAL A 124 3.49 1.72 7.24
C VAL A 124 2.59 2.92 7.50
N SER A 125 2.15 3.60 6.44
CA SER A 125 1.29 4.77 6.55
C SER A 125 -0.10 4.42 7.07
N LEU A 126 -0.69 3.32 6.57
CA LEU A 126 -2.00 2.84 7.03
C LEU A 126 -1.96 2.36 8.48
N PHE A 127 -0.88 1.71 8.90
CA PHE A 127 -0.68 1.29 10.30
C PHE A 127 -0.60 2.51 11.22
N HIS A 128 0.13 3.55 10.82
CA HIS A 128 0.19 4.82 11.53
C HIS A 128 -1.21 5.46 11.67
N ILE A 129 -1.96 5.57 10.57
CA ILE A 129 -3.31 6.16 10.59
C ILE A 129 -4.23 5.33 11.50
N ALA A 130 -4.24 4.01 11.36
CA ALA A 130 -5.07 3.11 12.17
C ALA A 130 -4.75 3.25 13.68
N ASN A 131 -3.46 3.32 14.04
CA ASN A 131 -3.02 3.52 15.41
C ASN A 131 -3.51 4.84 16.00
N ASN A 132 -3.39 5.93 15.24
CA ASN A 132 -3.89 7.22 15.71
C ASN A 132 -5.41 7.18 15.90
N ILE A 133 -6.16 6.65 14.94
CA ILE A 133 -7.62 6.56 15.04
C ILE A 133 -8.05 5.76 16.28
N ARG A 134 -7.46 4.59 16.53
CA ARG A 134 -7.82 3.79 17.72
C ARG A 134 -7.38 4.45 19.03
N PHE A 135 -6.26 5.17 19.03
CA PHE A 135 -5.77 5.86 20.22
C PHE A 135 -6.62 7.10 20.55
N LEU A 136 -6.98 7.90 19.54
CA LEU A 136 -7.90 9.04 19.69
C LEU A 136 -9.28 8.59 20.16
N ALA A 137 -9.75 7.42 19.74
CA ALA A 137 -11.04 6.85 20.14
C ALA A 137 -11.02 6.08 21.47
N SER A 138 -9.86 5.92 22.09
CA SER A 138 -9.74 5.12 23.32
C SER A 138 -10.53 5.74 24.47
N GLY A 139 -11.25 4.92 25.22
CA GLY A 139 -12.21 5.40 26.21
C GLY A 139 -13.11 4.28 26.74
N PRO A 140 -14.31 4.59 27.28
CA PRO A 140 -14.99 5.89 27.20
C PRO A 140 -14.63 6.90 28.30
N ARG A 141 -13.90 6.51 29.35
CA ARG A 141 -13.61 7.41 30.49
C ARG A 141 -12.15 7.47 30.94
N CYS A 142 -11.37 6.44 30.65
CA CYS A 142 -10.03 6.26 31.23
C CYS A 142 -8.90 6.45 30.21
N SER A 143 -9.14 7.23 29.15
CA SER A 143 -8.14 7.49 28.10
C SER A 143 -8.48 8.77 27.31
N ILE A 144 -8.05 8.89 26.05
CA ILE A 144 -8.09 10.14 25.26
C ILE A 144 -9.51 10.58 24.88
N GLY A 145 -10.33 9.70 24.29
CA GLY A 145 -11.75 9.95 24.02
C GLY A 145 -12.09 11.13 23.10
N GLU A 146 -11.18 11.54 22.20
CA GLU A 146 -11.35 12.72 21.34
C GLU A 146 -12.26 12.47 20.12
N ILE A 147 -12.42 11.22 19.70
CA ILE A 147 -13.31 10.85 18.59
C ILE A 147 -14.17 9.64 18.93
N ASN A 148 -15.35 9.54 18.31
CA ASN A 148 -16.25 8.39 18.44
C ASN A 148 -16.20 7.52 17.18
N LEU A 149 -16.05 6.21 17.36
CA LEU A 149 -16.13 5.24 16.27
C LEU A 149 -17.56 4.70 16.12
N PRO A 150 -17.99 4.35 14.90
CA PRO A 150 -19.23 3.61 14.70
C PRO A 150 -19.17 2.25 15.41
N ALA A 151 -20.23 1.89 16.13
CA ALA A 151 -20.39 0.57 16.73
C ALA A 151 -20.89 -0.41 15.66
N ASN A 152 -20.00 -1.28 15.16
CA ASN A 152 -20.33 -2.24 14.09
C ASN A 152 -20.59 -3.65 14.63
N GLU A 153 -19.98 -4.00 15.76
CA GLU A 153 -20.21 -5.25 16.48
C GLU A 153 -21.17 -5.01 17.67
N PRO A 154 -22.01 -5.99 18.04
CA PRO A 154 -22.80 -5.90 19.26
C PRO A 154 -21.88 -5.70 20.46
N GLY A 155 -21.93 -4.52 21.08
CA GLY A 155 -21.31 -4.31 22.37
C GLY A 155 -21.91 -5.27 23.40
N SER A 156 -21.11 -5.75 24.34
CA SER A 156 -21.64 -6.53 25.47
C SER A 156 -22.73 -5.71 26.16
N SER A 157 -23.93 -6.29 26.36
CA SER A 157 -25.03 -5.64 27.07
C SER A 157 -24.64 -5.23 28.50
N MET A 158 -23.59 -5.85 29.06
CA MET A 158 -23.01 -5.50 30.37
C MET A 158 -22.08 -4.28 30.35
N MET A 159 -21.63 -3.81 29.18
CA MET A 159 -20.68 -2.69 29.05
C MET A 159 -21.19 -1.60 28.09
N PRO A 160 -22.19 -0.80 28.49
CA PRO A 160 -22.73 0.28 27.67
C PRO A 160 -21.65 1.29 27.25
N GLY A 161 -21.68 1.70 25.97
CA GLY A 161 -20.76 2.70 25.42
C GLY A 161 -19.36 2.18 25.09
N LYS A 162 -19.04 0.91 25.37
CA LYS A 162 -17.79 0.28 24.91
C LYS A 162 -17.87 -0.04 23.41
N VAL A 163 -17.03 0.62 22.62
CA VAL A 163 -16.83 0.33 21.20
C VAL A 163 -15.39 -0.07 20.97
N ASN A 164 -15.17 -1.27 20.43
CA ASN A 164 -13.82 -1.73 20.09
C ASN A 164 -13.44 -1.22 18.67
N PRO A 165 -12.18 -0.81 18.44
CA PRO A 165 -11.71 -0.34 17.14
C PRO A 165 -11.36 -1.51 16.19
N THR A 166 -12.24 -2.49 16.05
CA THR A 166 -12.00 -3.77 15.33
C THR A 166 -11.49 -3.60 13.90
N GLN A 167 -11.99 -2.61 13.17
CA GLN A 167 -11.54 -2.33 11.80
C GLN A 167 -10.10 -1.78 11.77
N ALA A 168 -9.72 -0.97 12.77
CA ALA A 168 -8.34 -0.50 12.90
C ALA A 168 -7.42 -1.65 13.32
N GLU A 169 -7.88 -2.53 14.20
CA GLU A 169 -7.15 -3.75 14.59
C GLU A 169 -6.90 -4.65 13.37
N ALA A 170 -7.94 -4.98 12.61
CA ALA A 170 -7.83 -5.75 11.38
C ALA A 170 -6.88 -5.11 10.37
N LEU A 171 -6.97 -3.79 10.18
CA LEU A 171 -6.06 -3.07 9.29
C LEU A 171 -4.60 -3.17 9.77
N THR A 172 -4.34 -3.04 11.08
CA THR A 172 -2.98 -3.19 11.61
C THR A 172 -2.41 -4.60 11.42
N MET A 173 -3.24 -5.65 11.52
CA MET A 173 -2.84 -7.03 11.25
C MET A 173 -2.48 -7.23 9.77
N VAL A 174 -3.31 -6.72 8.85
CA VAL A 174 -3.01 -6.79 7.40
C VAL A 174 -1.71 -6.05 7.08
N CYS A 175 -1.48 -4.87 7.65
CA CYS A 175 -0.25 -4.13 7.45
C CYS A 175 1.00 -4.90 7.93
N ALA A 176 0.92 -5.57 9.09
CA ALA A 176 2.01 -6.41 9.58
C ALA A 176 2.31 -7.58 8.62
N GLN A 177 1.26 -8.22 8.09
CA GLN A 177 1.40 -9.29 7.09
C GLN A 177 2.09 -8.77 5.81
N VAL A 178 1.70 -7.60 5.30
CA VAL A 178 2.33 -6.99 4.12
C VAL A 178 3.82 -6.75 4.34
N ILE A 179 4.23 -6.31 5.53
CA ILE A 179 5.65 -6.11 5.87
C ILE A 179 6.40 -7.45 5.85
N GLY A 180 5.84 -8.52 6.42
CA GLY A 180 6.43 -9.85 6.36
C GLY A 180 6.55 -10.40 4.93
N ASN A 181 5.54 -10.15 4.10
CA ASN A 181 5.55 -10.51 2.69
C ASN A 181 6.64 -9.75 1.91
N ASP A 182 6.85 -8.46 2.19
CA ASP A 182 7.92 -7.66 1.59
C ASP A 182 9.30 -8.26 1.85
N VAL A 183 9.58 -8.66 3.09
CA VAL A 183 10.84 -9.33 3.45
C VAL A 183 11.05 -10.59 2.62
N SER A 184 9.99 -11.41 2.50
CA SER A 184 10.04 -12.63 1.69
C SER A 184 10.30 -12.34 0.21
N ILE A 185 9.65 -11.32 -0.35
CA ILE A 185 9.85 -10.86 -1.74
C ILE A 185 11.29 -10.38 -1.96
N ASN A 186 11.84 -9.58 -1.03
CA ASN A 186 13.22 -9.10 -1.11
C ASN A 186 14.22 -10.26 -1.12
N ILE A 187 14.03 -11.26 -0.25
CA ILE A 187 14.86 -12.46 -0.22
C ILE A 187 14.81 -13.20 -1.56
N ARG A 188 13.64 -13.32 -2.18
CA ARG A 188 13.49 -13.99 -3.47
C ARG A 188 14.15 -13.21 -4.61
N GLY A 189 13.97 -11.89 -4.60
CA GLY A 189 14.53 -10.99 -5.61
C GLY A 189 16.05 -11.08 -5.69
N MET A 190 16.74 -11.13 -4.54
CA MET A 190 18.21 -11.15 -4.50
C MET A 190 18.86 -12.51 -4.84
N ASN A 191 18.09 -13.59 -4.92
CA ASN A 191 18.61 -14.96 -5.15
C ASN A 191 18.47 -15.42 -6.61
N GLY A 192 18.66 -14.50 -7.56
CA GLY A 192 18.79 -14.83 -8.98
C GLY A 192 20.20 -15.31 -9.31
N TYR A 193 20.33 -16.28 -10.23
CA TYR A 193 21.64 -16.77 -10.68
C TYR A 193 21.74 -16.64 -12.21
N LEU A 194 22.78 -15.95 -12.67
CA LEU A 194 23.10 -15.81 -14.09
C LEU A 194 21.90 -15.29 -14.90
N GLN A 195 21.36 -16.07 -15.86
CA GLN A 195 20.31 -15.64 -16.77
C GLN A 195 18.87 -15.85 -16.25
N LEU A 196 18.67 -16.40 -15.05
CA LEU A 196 17.32 -16.69 -14.56
C LEU A 196 17.19 -16.59 -13.03
N ASN A 197 16.13 -15.93 -12.57
CA ASN A 197 15.68 -16.08 -11.17
C ASN A 197 14.69 -17.26 -11.09
N THR A 198 15.08 -18.34 -10.42
CA THR A 198 14.30 -19.59 -10.32
C THR A 198 13.27 -19.59 -9.19
N ILE A 199 13.25 -18.54 -8.36
CA ILE A 199 12.38 -18.46 -7.17
C ILE A 199 11.03 -17.77 -7.51
N MET A 200 10.65 -17.76 -8.79
CA MET A 200 9.40 -17.18 -9.29
C MET A 200 8.12 -17.71 -8.61
N PRO A 201 7.94 -19.02 -8.36
CA PRO A 201 6.66 -19.54 -7.83
C PRO A 201 6.34 -19.03 -6.42
N MET A 202 7.38 -18.63 -5.70
CA MET A 202 7.26 -18.16 -4.35
C MET A 202 6.61 -16.76 -4.33
N ILE A 203 6.87 -15.89 -5.32
CA ILE A 203 6.41 -14.48 -5.39
C ILE A 203 4.87 -14.32 -5.40
N ASN A 204 4.12 -15.31 -5.89
CA ASN A 204 2.66 -15.21 -6.07
C ASN A 204 1.82 -15.80 -4.91
N ARG A 205 2.41 -16.03 -3.73
CA ARG A 205 1.69 -16.51 -2.53
C ARG A 205 1.62 -15.46 -1.44
#